data_AF-A0A535XXN6-F1
#
_entry.id   AF-A0A535XXN6-F1
#
_cell.length_a   1.000
_cell.length_b   1.000
_cell.length_c   1.000
_cell.angle_alpha   90.00
_cell.angle_beta   90.00
_cell.angle_gamma   90.00
#
_symmetry.space_group_name_H-M   'P 1'
#
loop_
_entity.id
_entity.type
_entity.pdbx_description
1 polymer ?
#
loop_
_entity_poly.entity_id
_entity_poly.type
_entity_poly.pdbx_seq_one_letter_code
_entity_poly.pdbx_strand_id
1 'polypeptide(L)'
;MREAVPPIDAWLAELGVEVVGASGAAGSEAISRDVVLDGERRFDLRVTVAWVSGIGLSLWAYYGLEAMEIPKRVLHRMLRANFDYPYVKFAMTDDDRPMLVSELPAPAVTLPELARGLVRLTVVADRLLEETASAVVDRAVLPDWSGRAPRNRALLDGYRLEVEGEMPAWQPPLARRARRSPLAWLRGPAR
;
A
#
# COMPACT_ATOMS: atom_id res chain seq x y z
N MET A 1 24.47 4.03 -24.44
CA MET A 1 23.10 4.01 -25.01
C MET A 1 22.22 4.77 -24.03
N ARG A 2 21.49 5.81 -24.44
CA ARG A 2 20.57 6.50 -23.51
C ARG A 2 19.42 5.55 -23.19
N GLU A 3 19.13 5.39 -21.92
CA GLU A 3 17.98 4.63 -21.45
C GLU A 3 16.69 5.29 -21.93
N ALA A 4 15.76 4.50 -22.47
CA ALA A 4 14.47 5.02 -22.92
C ALA A 4 13.59 5.29 -21.69
N VAL A 5 13.00 6.48 -21.61
CA VAL A 5 12.10 6.82 -20.51
C VAL A 5 10.84 5.95 -20.62
N PRO A 6 10.46 5.20 -19.57
CA PRO A 6 9.28 4.33 -19.60
C PRO A 6 8.00 5.18 -19.71
N PRO A 7 6.99 4.73 -20.47
CA PRO A 7 5.72 5.43 -20.63
C PRO A 7 4.79 5.18 -19.43
N ILE A 8 5.22 5.58 -18.23
CA ILE A 8 4.54 5.31 -16.95
C ILE A 8 3.07 5.74 -16.97
N ASP A 9 2.76 6.90 -17.53
CA ASP A 9 1.38 7.42 -17.61
C ASP A 9 0.45 6.50 -18.42
N ALA A 10 0.95 5.98 -19.54
CA ALA A 10 0.20 5.05 -20.37
C ALA A 10 -0.01 3.71 -19.66
N TRP A 11 1.03 3.21 -18.98
CA TRP A 11 0.93 1.96 -18.22
C TRP A 11 -0.03 2.07 -17.03
N LEU A 12 0.00 3.17 -16.27
CA LEU A 12 -0.95 3.39 -15.18
C LEU A 12 -2.40 3.44 -15.69
N ALA A 13 -2.63 4.12 -16.82
CA ALA A 13 -3.94 4.14 -17.46
C ALA A 13 -4.40 2.74 -17.92
N GLU A 14 -3.50 1.96 -18.54
CA GLU A 14 -3.77 0.58 -18.97
C GLU A 14 -4.14 -0.33 -17.78
N LEU A 15 -3.48 -0.13 -16.64
CA LEU A 15 -3.76 -0.87 -15.39
C LEU A 15 -5.04 -0.40 -14.68
N GLY A 16 -5.73 0.62 -15.20
CA GLY A 16 -6.90 1.22 -14.55
C GLY A 16 -6.56 1.93 -13.23
N VAL A 17 -5.36 2.50 -13.14
CA VAL A 17 -4.88 3.26 -11.97
C VAL A 17 -4.96 4.75 -12.30
N GLU A 18 -5.77 5.48 -11.53
CA GLU A 18 -5.93 6.92 -11.68
C GLU A 18 -4.75 7.68 -11.06
N VAL A 19 -4.19 8.59 -11.84
CA VAL A 19 -3.19 9.57 -11.37
C VAL A 19 -3.93 10.77 -10.77
N VAL A 20 -3.67 11.03 -9.48
CA VAL A 20 -4.28 12.14 -8.72
C VAL A 20 -3.32 13.32 -8.50
N GLY A 21 -2.02 13.11 -8.74
CA GLY A 21 -0.99 14.14 -8.63
C GLY A 21 0.17 13.83 -9.58
N ALA A 22 0.85 14.87 -10.08
CA ALA A 22 1.95 14.69 -11.01
C ALA A 22 3.00 15.78 -10.85
N SER A 23 4.27 15.39 -10.95
CA SER A 23 5.42 16.28 -11.11
C SER A 23 6.31 15.80 -12.25
N GLY A 24 6.88 16.75 -13.00
CA GLY A 24 7.67 16.47 -14.20
C GLY A 24 6.81 16.10 -15.42
N ALA A 25 7.22 16.58 -16.59
CA ALA A 25 6.53 16.30 -17.85
C ALA A 25 6.73 14.83 -18.27
N ALA A 26 5.74 14.24 -18.95
CA ALA A 26 5.87 12.90 -19.51
C ALA A 26 7.11 12.79 -20.41
N GLY A 27 7.87 11.71 -20.28
CA GLY A 27 9.13 11.52 -21.01
C GLY A 27 10.34 12.27 -20.43
N SER A 28 10.22 12.97 -19.30
CA SER A 28 11.36 13.59 -18.62
C SER A 28 12.25 12.55 -17.93
N GLU A 29 13.52 12.90 -17.72
CA GLU A 29 14.49 12.05 -17.01
C GLU A 29 14.12 11.82 -15.53
N ALA A 30 13.28 12.67 -14.95
CA ALA A 30 12.69 12.47 -13.64
C ALA A 30 11.21 12.85 -13.64
N ILE A 31 10.35 11.95 -13.16
CA ILE A 31 8.90 12.19 -13.01
C ILE A 31 8.40 11.56 -11.72
N SER A 32 7.31 12.11 -11.17
CA SER A 32 6.53 11.44 -10.13
C SER A 32 5.04 11.49 -10.47
N ARG A 33 4.33 10.41 -10.11
CA ARG A 33 2.88 10.28 -10.23
C ARG A 33 2.31 9.76 -8.91
N ASP A 34 1.41 10.53 -8.33
CA ASP A 34 0.69 10.13 -7.14
C ASP A 34 -0.59 9.43 -7.56
N VAL A 35 -0.83 8.25 -7.00
CA VAL A 35 -2.00 7.42 -7.23
C VAL A 35 -2.64 7.04 -5.91
N VAL A 36 -3.91 6.63 -5.96
CA VAL A 36 -4.60 6.04 -4.80
C VAL A 36 -4.97 4.62 -5.14
N LEU A 37 -4.50 3.68 -4.33
CA LEU A 37 -4.77 2.27 -4.47
C LEU A 37 -5.70 1.79 -3.36
N ASP A 38 -6.63 0.93 -3.74
CA ASP A 38 -7.49 0.17 -2.87
C ASP A 38 -7.06 -1.31 -2.94
N GLY A 39 -6.87 -1.92 -1.78
CA GLY A 39 -6.76 -3.37 -1.61
C GLY A 39 -8.14 -3.99 -1.37
N GLU A 40 -8.17 -5.25 -0.95
CA GLU A 40 -9.40 -5.93 -0.55
C GLU A 40 -9.85 -5.52 0.85
N ARG A 41 -8.90 -5.09 1.70
CA ARG A 41 -9.13 -4.79 3.11
C ARG A 41 -8.74 -3.35 3.44
N ARG A 42 -7.64 -2.84 2.88
CA ARG A 42 -7.13 -1.49 3.09
C ARG A 42 -7.44 -0.63 1.88
N PHE A 43 -8.29 0.36 2.09
CA PHE A 43 -8.64 1.35 1.08
C PHE A 43 -7.85 2.65 1.27
N ASP A 44 -7.80 3.43 0.20
CA ASP A 44 -7.24 4.78 0.12
C ASP A 44 -5.73 4.84 0.44
N LEU A 45 -4.96 3.84 -0.01
CA LEU A 45 -3.50 3.81 0.09
C LEU A 45 -2.88 4.75 -0.95
N ARG A 46 -2.32 5.88 -0.51
CA ARG A 46 -1.62 6.81 -1.39
C ARG A 46 -0.25 6.27 -1.75
N VAL A 47 0.07 6.22 -3.05
CA VAL A 47 1.35 5.74 -3.56
C VAL A 47 1.95 6.76 -4.52
N THR A 48 3.21 7.12 -4.33
CA THR A 48 3.99 7.86 -5.34
C THR A 48 4.77 6.88 -6.20
N VAL A 49 4.60 6.95 -7.51
CA VAL A 49 5.37 6.25 -8.54
C VAL A 49 6.41 7.23 -9.07
N ALA A 50 7.66 7.07 -8.68
CA ALA A 50 8.75 7.97 -9.04
C ALA A 50 9.75 7.27 -9.96
N TRP A 51 10.02 7.87 -11.12
CA TRP A 51 11.05 7.43 -12.05
C TRP A 51 12.20 8.42 -12.06
N VAL A 52 13.44 7.91 -12.04
CA VAL A 52 14.65 8.67 -12.30
C VAL A 52 15.57 7.90 -13.23
N SER A 53 15.92 8.50 -14.37
CA SER A 53 16.82 7.95 -15.38
C SER A 53 18.16 7.56 -14.78
N GLY A 54 18.65 6.36 -15.09
CA GLY A 54 19.89 5.82 -14.54
C GLY A 54 19.79 5.33 -13.09
N ILE A 55 18.65 5.50 -12.41
CA ILE A 55 18.38 4.92 -11.09
C ILE A 55 17.33 3.81 -11.21
N GLY A 56 16.13 4.16 -11.66
CA GLY A 56 15.02 3.23 -11.77
C GLY A 56 13.71 3.82 -11.26
N LEU A 57 12.81 2.92 -10.87
CA LEU A 57 11.49 3.24 -10.36
C LEU A 57 11.44 2.99 -8.85
N SER A 58 10.90 3.94 -8.09
CA SER A 58 10.61 3.78 -6.67
C SER A 58 9.12 4.00 -6.43
N LEU A 59 8.50 3.09 -5.67
CA LEU A 59 7.07 3.10 -5.34
C LEU A 59 6.92 3.35 -3.84
N TRP A 60 6.39 4.50 -3.45
CA TRP A 60 6.28 4.92 -2.06
C TRP A 60 4.82 4.94 -1.62
N ALA A 61 4.37 3.89 -0.94
CA ALA A 61 3.06 3.82 -0.32
C ALA A 61 3.11 4.49 1.05
N TYR A 62 2.47 5.65 1.18
CA TYR A 62 2.34 6.37 2.44
C TYR A 62 1.37 5.64 3.37
N TYR A 63 1.94 4.80 4.23
CA TYR A 63 1.21 3.77 4.96
C TYR A 63 0.32 4.34 6.07
N GLY A 64 0.83 5.38 6.74
CA GLY A 64 0.22 5.97 7.93
C GLY A 64 -0.02 7.46 7.87
N LEU A 65 -0.33 8.02 9.04
CA LEU A 65 -0.44 9.46 9.26
C LEU A 65 0.94 10.08 9.56
N GLU A 66 1.08 11.35 9.25
CA GLU A 66 2.25 12.18 9.58
C GLU A 66 2.33 12.43 11.09
N ALA A 67 3.55 12.62 11.60
CA ALA A 67 3.84 12.93 13.00
C ALA A 67 3.17 11.97 14.02
N MET A 68 3.01 10.70 13.65
CA MET A 68 2.30 9.73 14.46
C MET A 68 3.26 8.99 15.40
N GLU A 69 2.95 8.97 16.70
CA GLU A 69 3.68 8.13 17.64
C GLU A 69 3.29 6.66 17.46
N ILE A 70 4.16 5.89 16.79
CA ILE A 70 3.94 4.45 16.57
C ILE A 70 4.36 3.67 17.82
N PRO A 71 3.47 2.88 18.44
CA PRO A 71 3.85 2.03 19.56
C PRO A 71 5.00 1.08 19.18
N LYS A 72 6.01 0.94 20.05
CA LYS A 72 7.22 0.12 19.80
C LYS A 72 6.91 -1.28 19.27
N ARG A 73 5.86 -1.94 19.78
CA ARG A 73 5.42 -3.27 19.32
C ARG A 73 4.99 -3.26 17.85
N VAL A 74 4.31 -2.20 17.42
CA VAL A 74 3.85 -2.04 16.04
C VAL A 74 5.02 -1.71 15.12
N LEU A 75 5.91 -0.82 15.54
CA LEU A 75 7.15 -0.55 14.81
C LEU A 75 7.99 -1.82 14.60
N HIS A 76 8.19 -2.62 15.66
CA HIS A 76 8.90 -3.90 15.54
C HIS A 76 8.20 -4.88 14.59
N ARG A 77 6.86 -4.90 14.57
CA ARG A 77 6.11 -5.74 13.65
C ARG A 77 6.33 -5.31 12.18
N MET A 78 6.34 -4.00 11.93
CA MET A 78 6.62 -3.43 10.61
C MET A 78 8.07 -3.73 10.18
N LEU A 79 9.04 -3.54 11.07
CA LEU A 79 10.44 -3.92 10.79
C LEU A 79 10.60 -5.42 10.55
N ARG A 80 9.84 -6.27 11.25
CA ARG A 80 9.84 -7.71 11.01
C ARG A 80 9.26 -8.05 9.63
N ALA A 81 8.24 -7.32 9.19
CA ALA A 81 7.67 -7.48 7.87
C ALA A 81 8.69 -7.24 6.74
N ASN A 82 9.74 -6.46 6.97
CA ASN A 82 10.85 -6.31 6.00
C ASN A 82 11.59 -7.62 5.74
N PHE A 83 11.57 -8.56 6.68
CA PHE A 83 12.12 -9.89 6.49
C PHE A 83 11.05 -10.83 5.92
N ASP A 84 9.82 -10.76 6.44
CA ASP A 84 8.76 -11.68 6.06
C ASP A 84 8.32 -11.49 4.59
N TYR A 85 8.33 -10.24 4.08
CA TYR A 85 7.86 -9.92 2.73
C TYR A 85 9.02 -9.48 1.82
N PRO A 86 9.41 -10.30 0.84
CA PRO A 86 10.39 -9.91 -0.17
C PRO A 86 9.94 -8.68 -0.97
N TYR A 87 10.91 -7.88 -1.44
CA TYR A 87 10.70 -6.73 -2.34
C TYR A 87 9.85 -5.57 -1.83
N VAL A 88 9.40 -5.63 -0.57
CA VAL A 88 8.72 -4.54 0.12
C VAL A 88 9.44 -4.23 1.43
N LYS A 89 9.62 -2.94 1.72
CA LYS A 89 10.27 -2.48 2.95
C LYS A 89 9.47 -1.36 3.59
N PHE A 90 9.24 -1.49 4.90
CA PHE A 90 8.87 -0.38 5.74
C PHE A 90 10.06 0.53 5.98
N ALA A 91 9.81 1.82 5.84
CA ALA A 91 10.69 2.91 6.23
C ALA A 91 9.88 4.01 6.93
N MET A 92 10.58 5.00 7.46
CA MET A 92 9.99 6.22 8.02
C MET A 92 10.45 7.39 7.15
N THR A 93 9.55 8.33 6.88
CA THR A 93 9.91 9.66 6.38
C THR A 93 10.56 10.49 7.50
N ASP A 94 11.10 11.65 7.12
CA ASP A 94 11.64 12.64 8.08
C ASP A 94 10.56 13.25 9.01
N ASP A 95 9.29 13.20 8.62
CA ASP A 95 8.14 13.68 9.42
C ASP A 95 7.43 12.54 10.20
N ASP A 96 8.17 11.48 10.53
CA ASP A 96 7.69 10.32 11.30
C ASP A 96 6.46 9.62 10.70
N ARG A 97 6.30 9.70 9.38
CA ARG A 97 5.26 8.95 8.66
C ARG A 97 5.80 7.60 8.22
N PRO A 98 5.13 6.49 8.56
CA PRO A 98 5.53 5.20 8.04
C PRO A 98 5.18 5.09 6.55
N MET A 99 6.09 4.49 5.79
CA MET A 99 5.92 4.20 4.37
C MET A 99 6.24 2.74 4.07
N LEU A 100 5.59 2.20 3.04
CA LEU A 100 5.93 0.95 2.39
C LEU A 100 6.59 1.27 1.04
N VAL A 101 7.75 0.70 0.79
CA VAL A 101 8.57 0.99 -0.39
C VAL A 101 8.83 -0.28 -1.19
N SER A 102 8.74 -0.17 -2.51
CA SER A 102 9.24 -1.15 -3.47
C SER A 102 10.01 -0.44 -4.58
N GLU A 103 11.11 -1.04 -5.03
CA GLU A 103 12.00 -0.42 -6.02
C GLU A 103 12.30 -1.39 -7.15
N LEU A 104 12.39 -0.86 -8.36
CA LEU A 104 12.77 -1.59 -9.56
C LEU A 104 13.98 -0.91 -10.18
N PRO A 105 15.09 -1.64 -10.38
CA PRO A 105 16.22 -1.08 -11.12
C PRO A 105 15.78 -0.79 -12.56
N ALA A 106 16.34 0.25 -13.15
CA ALA A 106 15.94 0.76 -14.46
C ALA A 106 15.80 -0.31 -15.57
N PRO A 107 16.70 -1.32 -15.69
CA PRO A 107 16.56 -2.40 -16.68
C PRO A 107 15.37 -3.36 -16.46
N ALA A 108 14.82 -3.40 -15.24
CA ALA A 108 13.68 -4.25 -14.89
C ALA A 108 12.34 -3.54 -15.05
N VAL A 109 12.34 -2.24 -15.35
CA VAL A 109 11.11 -1.44 -15.43
C VAL A 109 10.31 -1.82 -16.68
N THR A 110 9.23 -2.55 -16.43
CA THR A 110 8.25 -3.00 -17.43
C THR A 110 6.84 -2.80 -16.85
N LEU A 111 5.82 -2.79 -17.72
CA LEU A 111 4.42 -2.74 -17.25
C LEU A 111 4.09 -3.85 -16.24
N PRO A 112 4.44 -5.14 -16.49
CA PRO A 112 4.18 -6.20 -15.51
C PRO A 112 4.91 -5.99 -14.18
N GLU A 113 6.16 -5.54 -14.18
CA GLU A 113 6.90 -5.30 -12.93
C GLU A 113 6.34 -4.10 -12.15
N LEU A 114 5.93 -3.02 -12.82
CA LEU A 114 5.19 -1.93 -12.20
C LEU A 114 3.90 -2.44 -11.55
N ALA A 115 3.11 -3.21 -12.30
CA ALA A 115 1.85 -3.76 -11.82
C ALA A 115 2.06 -4.68 -10.59
N ARG A 116 3.02 -5.62 -10.66
CA ARG A 116 3.41 -6.48 -9.54
C ARG A 116 3.85 -5.65 -8.35
N GLY A 117 4.66 -4.60 -8.55
CA GLY A 117 5.09 -3.69 -7.49
C GLY A 117 3.92 -3.01 -6.77
N LEU A 118 2.99 -2.41 -7.51
CA LEU A 118 1.80 -1.76 -6.94
C LEU A 118 0.91 -2.75 -6.18
N VAL A 119 0.64 -3.93 -6.75
CA VAL A 119 -0.15 -4.98 -6.10
C VAL A 119 0.53 -5.52 -4.85
N ARG A 120 1.87 -5.66 -4.87
CA ARG A 120 2.64 -6.10 -3.71
C ARG A 120 2.44 -5.16 -2.53
N LEU A 121 2.45 -3.84 -2.77
CA LEU A 121 2.18 -2.84 -1.75
C LEU A 121 0.75 -2.98 -1.18
N THR A 122 -0.27 -3.13 -2.03
CA THR A 122 -1.66 -3.28 -1.57
C THR A 122 -1.88 -4.57 -0.77
N VAL A 123 -1.31 -5.68 -1.23
CA VAL A 123 -1.44 -6.98 -0.55
C VAL A 123 -0.75 -6.95 0.82
N VAL A 124 0.47 -6.40 0.90
CA VAL A 124 1.18 -6.28 2.18
C VAL A 124 0.39 -5.37 3.13
N ALA A 125 -0.17 -4.27 2.64
CA ALA A 125 -1.01 -3.38 3.44
C ALA A 125 -2.29 -4.07 3.92
N ASP A 126 -2.96 -4.85 3.06
CA ASP A 126 -4.12 -5.66 3.43
C ASP A 126 -3.77 -6.67 4.55
N ARG A 127 -2.64 -7.37 4.41
CA ARG A 127 -2.23 -8.45 5.33
C ARG A 127 -1.84 -7.94 6.71
N LEU A 128 -1.31 -6.72 6.81
CA LEU A 128 -0.79 -6.13 8.05
C LEU A 128 -1.77 -5.16 8.72
N LEU A 129 -2.87 -4.82 8.06
CA LEU A 129 -3.82 -3.78 8.45
C LEU A 129 -4.18 -3.79 9.94
N GLU A 130 -4.61 -4.93 10.49
CA GLU A 130 -5.03 -5.01 11.91
C GLU A 130 -3.84 -4.95 12.87
N GLU A 131 -2.72 -5.56 12.50
CA GLU A 131 -1.52 -5.61 13.35
C GLU A 131 -0.88 -4.22 13.47
N THR A 132 -1.06 -3.39 12.45
CA THR A 132 -0.50 -2.04 12.36
C THR A 132 -1.56 -0.94 12.39
N ALA A 133 -2.79 -1.21 12.84
CA ALA A 133 -3.88 -0.23 12.80
C ALA A 133 -3.52 1.11 13.47
N SER A 134 -2.72 1.08 14.54
CA SER A 134 -2.25 2.29 15.24
C SER A 134 -1.21 3.08 14.47
N ALA A 135 -0.62 2.53 13.40
CA ALA A 135 0.24 3.23 12.45
C ALA A 135 -0.56 3.86 11.30
N VAL A 136 -1.82 3.44 11.11
CA VAL A 136 -2.64 3.73 9.93
C VAL A 136 -3.65 4.84 10.20
N VAL A 137 -4.21 4.87 11.41
CA VAL A 137 -5.22 5.83 11.84
C VAL A 137 -5.04 6.21 13.31
N ASP A 138 -5.46 7.42 13.66
CA ASP A 138 -5.52 7.86 15.04
C ASP A 138 -6.41 6.90 15.87
N ARG A 139 -5.97 6.60 17.10
CA ARG A 139 -6.61 5.65 18.03
C ARG A 139 -6.77 4.21 17.55
N ALA A 140 -6.15 3.82 16.42
CA ALA A 140 -6.20 2.47 15.86
C ALA A 140 -7.62 1.95 15.53
N VAL A 141 -8.60 2.84 15.32
CA VAL A 141 -9.95 2.48 14.89
C VAL A 141 -10.04 2.66 13.39
N LEU A 142 -9.94 1.55 12.65
CA LEU A 142 -9.98 1.56 11.19
C LEU A 142 -11.32 2.11 10.69
N PRO A 143 -11.33 2.88 9.58
CA PRO A 143 -12.57 3.28 8.93
C PRO A 143 -13.36 2.07 8.48
N ASP A 144 -14.68 2.20 8.47
CA ASP A 144 -15.54 1.18 7.89
C ASP A 144 -15.47 1.27 6.36
N TRP A 145 -14.81 0.29 5.76
CA TRP A 145 -14.75 0.12 4.30
C TRP A 145 -15.68 -0.99 3.81
N SER A 146 -16.53 -1.54 4.67
CA SER A 146 -17.47 -2.59 4.28
C SER A 146 -18.36 -2.12 3.13
N GLY A 147 -18.55 -2.99 2.14
CA GLY A 147 -19.37 -2.69 0.95
C GLY A 147 -18.70 -1.79 -0.10
N ARG A 148 -17.48 -1.30 0.12
CA ARG A 148 -16.72 -0.58 -0.92
C ARG A 148 -16.16 -1.54 -1.97
N ALA A 149 -16.19 -1.11 -3.23
CA ALA A 149 -15.46 -1.78 -4.31
C ALA A 149 -14.11 -1.07 -4.56
N PRO A 150 -13.00 -1.80 -4.79
CA PRO A 150 -11.71 -1.20 -5.11
C PRO A 150 -11.75 -0.42 -6.43
N ARG A 151 -11.09 0.75 -6.47
CA ARG A 151 -10.99 1.58 -7.70
C ARG A 151 -10.15 0.92 -8.79
N ASN A 152 -8.99 0.39 -8.42
CA ASN A 152 -8.00 -0.26 -9.30
C ASN A 152 -8.31 -1.75 -9.50
N ARG A 153 -9.56 -2.09 -9.82
CA ARG A 153 -9.99 -3.50 -9.92
C ARG A 153 -9.29 -4.25 -11.06
N ALA A 154 -9.08 -3.60 -12.21
CA ALA A 154 -8.36 -4.18 -13.34
C ALA A 154 -6.92 -4.61 -12.97
N LEU A 155 -6.20 -3.76 -12.23
CA LEU A 155 -4.88 -4.07 -11.67
C LEU A 155 -4.92 -5.32 -10.77
N LEU A 156 -5.86 -5.37 -9.82
CA LEU A 156 -5.96 -6.48 -8.87
C LEU A 156 -6.33 -7.78 -9.58
N ASP A 157 -7.34 -7.77 -10.44
CA ASP A 157 -7.81 -8.94 -11.16
C ASP A 157 -6.71 -9.55 -12.05
N GLY A 158 -5.84 -8.70 -12.63
CA GLY A 158 -4.76 -9.13 -13.51
C GLY A 158 -3.53 -9.73 -12.81
N TYR A 159 -3.19 -9.25 -11.61
CA TYR A 159 -1.87 -9.53 -11.00
C TYR A 159 -1.90 -10.06 -9.57
N ARG A 160 -3.03 -9.96 -8.84
CA ARG A 160 -3.07 -10.31 -7.41
C ARG A 160 -2.77 -11.77 -7.14
N LEU A 161 -3.41 -12.69 -7.87
CA LEU A 161 -3.24 -14.13 -7.65
C LEU A 161 -1.78 -14.57 -7.83
N GLU A 162 -1.11 -14.05 -8.85
CA GLU A 162 0.31 -14.31 -9.10
C GLU A 162 1.18 -13.80 -7.95
N VAL A 163 1.01 -12.51 -7.58
CA VAL A 163 1.77 -11.88 -6.51
C VAL A 163 1.57 -12.59 -5.17
N GLU A 164 0.34 -12.98 -4.83
CA GLU A 164 0.06 -13.72 -3.60
C GLU A 164 0.66 -15.12 -3.60
N GLY A 165 0.80 -15.75 -4.77
CA GLY A 165 1.44 -17.06 -4.94
C GLY A 165 2.95 -17.06 -4.71
N GLU A 166 3.61 -15.91 -4.91
CA GLU A 166 5.05 -15.72 -4.61
C GLU A 166 5.31 -15.34 -3.15
N MET A 167 4.28 -14.90 -2.43
CA MET A 167 4.40 -14.47 -1.04
C MET A 167 4.30 -15.65 -0.07
N PRO A 168 4.86 -15.50 1.14
CA PRO A 168 4.62 -16.48 2.20
C PRO A 168 3.12 -16.64 2.47
N ALA A 169 2.75 -17.85 2.89
CA ALA A 169 1.39 -18.14 3.33
C ALA A 169 0.99 -17.17 4.45
N TRP A 170 -0.10 -16.45 4.24
CA TRP A 170 -0.65 -15.52 5.20
C TRP A 170 -1.78 -16.17 5.99
N GLN A 171 -1.74 -16.02 7.31
CA GLN A 171 -2.84 -16.40 8.19
C GLN A 171 -3.44 -15.12 8.75
N PRO A 172 -4.70 -14.77 8.41
CA PRO A 172 -5.33 -13.58 8.95
C PRO A 172 -5.37 -13.66 10.48
N PRO A 173 -5.08 -12.57 11.20
CA PRO A 173 -5.27 -12.55 12.64
C PRO A 173 -6.73 -12.86 12.95
N LEU A 174 -6.95 -13.76 13.92
CA LEU A 174 -8.31 -14.10 14.37
C LEU A 174 -9.06 -12.82 14.69
N ALA A 175 -10.26 -12.66 14.13
CA ALA A 175 -11.11 -11.51 14.37
C ALA A 175 -11.19 -11.27 15.88
N ARG A 176 -10.73 -10.10 16.33
CA ARG A 176 -10.88 -9.71 17.74
C ARG A 176 -12.38 -9.73 18.03
N ARG A 177 -12.84 -10.73 18.80
CA ARG A 177 -14.21 -10.75 19.31
C ARG A 177 -14.47 -9.38 19.91
N ALA A 178 -15.47 -8.68 19.38
CA ALA A 178 -15.95 -7.43 19.96
C ALA A 178 -16.13 -7.70 21.45
N ARG A 179 -15.39 -6.99 22.30
CA ARG A 179 -15.60 -7.07 23.74
C ARG A 179 -17.05 -6.66 23.96
N ARG A 180 -17.92 -7.64 24.21
CA ARG A 180 -19.29 -7.37 24.65
C ARG A 180 -19.14 -6.47 25.86
N SER A 181 -19.53 -5.20 25.70
CA SER A 181 -19.53 -4.28 26.81
C SER A 181 -20.37 -4.91 27.90
N PRO A 182 -19.86 -5.05 29.14
CA PRO A 182 -20.66 -5.50 30.26
C PRO A 182 -21.79 -4.51 30.60
N LEU A 183 -22.01 -3.45 29.81
CA LEU A 183 -23.15 -2.53 29.89
C LEU A 183 -24.15 -2.71 28.73
N ALA A 184 -23.92 -3.64 27.79
CA ALA A 184 -24.82 -3.91 26.67
C ALA A 184 -26.19 -4.45 27.14
N TRP A 185 -26.26 -5.07 28.33
CA TRP A 185 -27.50 -5.52 28.96
C TRP A 185 -28.33 -4.37 29.59
N LEU A 186 -27.75 -3.19 29.78
CA LEU A 186 -28.46 -2.02 30.33
C LEU A 186 -29.23 -1.24 29.26
N ARG A 187 -28.96 -1.50 27.98
CA ARG A 187 -29.77 -0.96 26.88
C ARG A 187 -30.90 -1.96 26.62
N GLY A 188 -31.98 -1.82 27.38
CA GLY A 188 -33.21 -2.60 27.20
C GLY A 188 -33.78 -2.46 25.77
N PRO A 189 -34.66 -3.38 25.34
CA PRO A 189 -35.22 -3.36 24.00
C PRO A 189 -35.98 -2.04 23.78
N ALA A 190 -35.61 -1.31 22.73
CA ALA A 190 -36.37 -0.17 22.26
C ALA A 190 -37.79 -0.65 21.90
N ARG A 191 -38.79 -0.04 22.54
CA ARG A 191 -40.20 -0.14 22.13
C ARG A 191 -40.47 0.79 20.98
#